data_AF-A0A2M8KTW9-F1
#
_entry.id   AF-A0A2M8KTW9-F1
#
_cell.length_a   1.000
_cell.length_b   1.000
_cell.length_c   1.000
_cell.angle_alpha   90.00
_cell.angle_beta   90.00
_cell.angle_gamma   90.00
#
_symmetry.space_group_name_H-M   'P 1'
#
loop_
_entity.id
_entity.type
_entity.pdbx_description
1 polymer ?
#
loop_
_entity_poly.entity_id
_entity_poly.type
_entity_poly.pdbx_seq_one_letter_code
_entity_poly.pdbx_strand_id
1 'polypeptide(L)'
;METIVGLGVIWLIYTIYSHFSEKRNNSTTYNSNNPTQSRVYTKPKPRLNVQQADITQITLSSEQKSLFDRVENSNENIFITGKAGTGKSVLLQYLRQNSTKKLVVVAPTGVAALNVGGQTIHSLFRIAPGFLTDDKLRLSNKTAYLLQHLDTVVIDEISMVRVDLMNSIDYLLRKARGNDMPFGGVQMVMFGDLYQLPPVVDDEELHKYFVDNFGGQYFFNSPAWRQSSAKVYELTH
;
A
#
# COMPACT_ATOMS: atom_id res chain seq x y z
N MET A 1 24.85 22.73 0.89
CA MET A 1 24.23 22.17 2.11
C MET A 1 23.52 20.90 1.68
N GLU A 2 24.28 19.81 1.57
CA GLU A 2 23.87 18.58 0.92
C GLU A 2 23.58 17.48 1.96
N THR A 3 22.52 16.71 1.67
CA THR A 3 22.29 15.30 2.03
C THR A 3 22.38 14.86 3.51
N ILE A 4 21.26 14.97 4.24
CA ILE A 4 20.98 14.13 5.44
C ILE A 4 19.76 13.20 5.22
N VAL A 5 18.95 13.41 4.17
CA VAL A 5 17.64 12.75 4.01
C VAL A 5 17.70 11.34 3.39
N GLY A 6 18.85 10.92 2.84
CA GLY A 6 19.00 9.60 2.19
C GLY A 6 19.38 8.45 3.13
N LEU A 7 20.06 8.75 4.24
CA LEU A 7 20.56 7.74 5.18
C LEU A 7 19.44 7.11 6.01
N GLY A 8 18.37 7.86 6.31
CA GLY A 8 17.24 7.35 7.09
C GLY A 8 16.47 6.22 6.41
N VAL A 9 16.28 6.30 5.09
CA VAL A 9 15.59 5.25 4.31
C VAL A 9 16.46 4.01 4.19
N ILE A 10 17.76 4.17 3.92
CA ILE A 10 18.70 3.05 3.85
C ILE A 10 18.83 2.37 5.22
N TRP A 11 18.91 3.14 6.31
CA TRP A 11 18.99 2.61 7.67
C TRP A 11 17.68 1.96 8.12
N LEU A 12 16.51 2.49 7.76
CA LEU A 12 15.22 1.85 8.02
C LEU A 12 15.09 0.54 7.23
N ILE A 13 15.45 0.53 5.95
CA ILE A 13 15.48 -0.68 5.12
C ILE A 13 16.47 -1.71 5.70
N TYR A 14 17.66 -1.28 6.10
CA TYR A 14 18.67 -2.16 6.71
C TYR A 14 18.19 -2.72 8.06
N THR A 15 17.60 -1.89 8.91
CA THR A 15 17.03 -2.28 10.21
C THR A 15 15.90 -3.28 10.05
N ILE A 16 15.00 -3.06 9.09
CA ILE A 16 13.92 -4.00 8.76
C ILE A 16 14.50 -5.30 8.20
N TYR A 17 15.49 -5.22 7.32
CA TYR A 17 16.15 -6.38 6.72
C TYR A 17 16.87 -7.22 7.79
N SER A 18 17.62 -6.60 8.71
CA SER A 18 18.32 -7.29 9.79
C SER A 18 17.34 -7.95 10.77
N HIS A 19 16.26 -7.26 11.14
CA HIS A 19 15.26 -7.77 12.07
C HIS A 19 14.48 -8.97 11.51
N PHE A 20 14.17 -8.97 10.21
CA PHE A 20 13.53 -10.11 9.55
C PHE A 20 14.50 -11.28 9.27
N SER A 21 15.80 -11.01 9.09
CA SER A 21 16.80 -12.08 8.96
C SER A 21 16.94 -12.91 10.24
N GLU A 22 16.74 -12.32 11.41
CA GLU A 22 16.87 -13.00 12.72
C GLU A 22 15.74 -13.99 13.02
N LYS A 23 14.51 -13.72 12.56
CA LYS A 23 13.35 -14.61 12.80
C LYS A 23 13.37 -15.91 11.97
N ARG A 24 14.28 -16.04 10.99
CA ARG A 24 14.41 -17.24 10.14
C ARG A 24 15.10 -18.44 10.81
N ASN A 25 15.79 -18.26 11.93
CA ASN A 25 16.55 -19.34 12.57
C ASN A 25 15.74 -20.22 13.53
N ASN A 26 14.45 -19.93 13.75
CA ASN A 26 13.60 -20.71 14.65
C ASN A 26 12.21 -20.88 14.04
N SER A 27 11.95 -21.99 13.32
CA SER A 27 10.65 -22.66 13.28
C SER A 27 10.72 -24.03 12.59
N THR A 28 10.29 -25.03 13.35
CA THR A 28 10.28 -26.47 13.08
C THR A 28 9.08 -26.89 12.22
N THR A 29 9.26 -28.03 11.55
CA THR A 29 8.32 -28.77 10.69
C THR A 29 6.87 -28.91 11.21
N TYR A 30 5.89 -28.74 10.33
CA TYR A 30 4.50 -29.18 10.56
C TYR A 30 3.95 -29.97 9.36
N ASN A 31 3.35 -31.11 9.70
CA ASN A 31 2.96 -32.21 8.83
C ASN A 31 1.47 -32.10 8.46
N SER A 32 1.11 -32.38 7.20
CA SER A 32 -0.28 -32.33 6.70
C SER A 32 -1.06 -33.60 7.04
N ASN A 33 -2.37 -33.53 7.32
CA ASN A 33 -3.36 -34.59 7.02
C ASN A 33 -4.85 -34.17 7.26
N ASN A 34 -5.63 -34.11 6.16
CA ASN A 34 -7.07 -34.47 5.96
C ASN A 34 -8.23 -33.67 6.63
N PRO A 35 -9.52 -33.85 6.18
CA PRO A 35 -10.09 -33.65 4.84
C PRO A 35 -11.39 -32.77 4.85
N THR A 36 -11.90 -32.44 3.66
CA THR A 36 -13.08 -31.60 3.33
C THR A 36 -14.44 -32.04 3.88
N GLN A 37 -15.25 -31.09 4.37
CA GLN A 37 -16.72 -31.16 4.39
C GLN A 37 -17.35 -29.81 4.02
N SER A 38 -18.23 -29.83 3.03
CA SER A 38 -18.98 -28.71 2.45
C SER A 38 -20.12 -28.25 3.37
N ARG A 39 -20.08 -27.00 3.85
CA ARG A 39 -21.23 -26.32 4.50
C ARG A 39 -21.85 -25.32 3.54
N VAL A 40 -23.15 -25.48 3.29
CA VAL A 40 -24.01 -24.55 2.55
C VAL A 40 -24.03 -23.20 3.28
N TYR A 41 -23.50 -22.16 2.63
CA TYR A 41 -23.50 -20.79 3.15
C TYR A 41 -24.78 -20.06 2.68
N THR A 42 -25.68 -19.73 3.60
CA THR A 42 -26.76 -18.78 3.34
C THR A 42 -26.26 -17.36 3.63
N LYS A 43 -26.40 -16.44 2.68
CA LYS A 43 -25.98 -15.03 2.83
C LYS A 43 -26.80 -14.36 3.96
N PRO A 44 -26.17 -13.84 5.03
CA PRO A 44 -26.87 -12.99 5.98
C PRO A 44 -27.17 -11.64 5.31
N LYS A 45 -28.43 -11.18 5.42
CA LYS A 45 -28.84 -9.82 5.04
C LYS A 45 -28.17 -8.83 6.01
N PRO A 46 -27.49 -7.77 5.52
CA PRO A 46 -26.94 -6.75 6.40
C PRO A 46 -28.10 -5.98 7.05
N ARG A 47 -28.21 -6.04 8.38
CA ARG A 47 -28.98 -5.06 9.14
C ARG A 47 -28.10 -3.82 9.31
N LEU A 48 -28.43 -2.77 8.57
CA LEU A 48 -27.81 -1.46 8.75
C LEU A 48 -28.29 -0.87 10.07
N ASN A 49 -27.39 -0.76 11.04
CA ASN A 49 -27.45 0.28 12.05
C ASN A 49 -26.04 0.54 12.57
N VAL A 50 -25.23 1.20 11.73
CA VAL A 50 -23.99 1.81 12.21
C VAL A 50 -24.36 3.25 12.53
N GLN A 51 -24.43 3.56 13.82
CA GLN A 51 -24.45 4.93 14.31
C GLN A 51 -23.24 5.64 13.71
N GLN A 52 -23.53 6.52 12.75
CA GLN A 52 -22.57 7.41 12.14
C GLN A 52 -22.19 8.41 13.23
N ALA A 53 -21.08 8.14 13.93
CA ALA A 53 -20.53 9.11 14.87
C ALA A 53 -20.23 10.40 14.11
N ASP A 54 -20.66 11.54 14.65
CA ASP A 54 -20.46 12.87 14.08
C ASP A 54 -18.98 13.13 13.74
N ILE A 55 -18.64 13.10 12.43
CA ILE A 55 -17.27 13.26 11.91
C ILE A 55 -16.88 14.75 11.74
N THR A 56 -17.59 15.67 12.39
CA THR A 56 -17.55 17.10 12.02
C THR A 56 -16.41 17.92 12.65
N GLN A 57 -15.50 17.33 13.42
CA GLN A 57 -14.35 18.03 14.01
C GLN A 57 -13.08 17.15 14.07
N ILE A 58 -12.65 16.56 12.94
CA ILE A 58 -11.30 15.97 12.91
C ILE A 58 -10.27 17.10 13.06
N THR A 59 -9.62 17.18 14.21
CA THR A 59 -8.52 18.13 14.47
C THR A 59 -7.21 17.40 14.27
N LEU A 60 -6.40 17.85 13.32
CA LEU A 60 -5.08 17.29 13.05
C LEU A 60 -4.04 17.83 14.03
N SER A 61 -3.08 16.99 14.41
CA SER A 61 -1.84 17.46 15.06
C SER A 61 -1.03 18.34 14.11
N SER A 62 -0.05 19.09 14.63
CA SER A 62 0.85 19.91 13.80
C SER A 62 1.64 19.06 12.79
N GLU A 63 2.05 17.85 13.20
CA GLU A 63 2.72 16.87 12.34
C GLU A 63 1.79 16.39 11.22
N GLN A 64 0.56 15.97 11.57
CA GLN A 64 -0.43 15.52 10.59
C GLN A 64 -0.83 16.64 9.62
N LYS A 65 -0.96 17.87 10.10
CA LYS A 65 -1.25 19.04 9.26
C LYS A 65 -0.12 19.31 8.26
N SER A 66 1.13 19.25 8.70
CA SER A 66 2.30 19.38 7.82
C SER A 66 2.31 18.30 6.73
N LEU A 67 1.97 17.06 7.07
CA LEU A 67 1.83 15.97 6.09
C LEU A 67 0.67 16.18 5.13
N PHE A 68 -0.49 16.63 5.63
CA PHE A 68 -1.62 17.00 4.79
C PHE A 68 -1.20 18.08 3.77
N ASP A 69 -0.57 19.16 4.23
CA ASP A 69 -0.13 20.26 3.37
C ASP A 69 0.88 19.78 2.31
N ARG A 70 1.76 18.83 2.65
CA ARG A 70 2.69 18.21 1.69
C ARG A 70 1.97 17.37 0.64
N VAL A 71 1.01 16.54 1.06
CA VAL A 71 0.22 15.73 0.14
C VAL A 71 -0.57 16.64 -0.80
N GLU A 72 -1.15 17.71 -0.27
CA GLU A 72 -2.01 18.63 -1.03
C GLU A 72 -1.21 19.48 -2.03
N ASN A 73 -0.08 20.05 -1.61
CA ASN A 73 0.64 21.07 -2.38
C ASN A 73 1.84 20.54 -3.18
N SER A 74 2.11 19.23 -3.16
CA SER A 74 3.20 18.61 -3.92
C SER A 74 2.76 17.31 -4.58
N ASN A 75 3.54 16.80 -5.55
CA ASN A 75 3.37 15.45 -6.11
C ASN A 75 4.43 14.48 -5.59
N GLU A 76 4.98 14.75 -4.41
CA GLU A 76 5.97 13.89 -3.78
C GLU A 76 5.34 12.56 -3.35
N ASN A 77 6.02 11.45 -3.61
CA ASN A 77 5.63 10.15 -3.09
C ASN A 77 6.02 10.05 -1.62
N ILE A 78 5.06 9.65 -0.78
CA ILE A 78 5.18 9.72 0.67
C ILE A 78 4.81 8.37 1.27
N PHE A 79 5.65 7.85 2.16
CA PHE A 79 5.31 6.74 3.05
C PHE A 79 5.19 7.25 4.49
N ILE A 80 4.00 7.09 5.05
CA ILE A 80 3.62 7.49 6.41
C ILE A 80 3.56 6.22 7.25
N THR A 81 4.53 6.10 8.16
CA THR A 81 4.62 5.01 9.12
C THR A 81 4.30 5.50 10.53
N GLY A 82 4.23 4.57 11.48
CA GLY A 82 4.04 4.85 12.90
C GLY A 82 3.37 3.66 13.58
N LYS A 83 3.48 3.57 14.90
CA LYS A 83 2.86 2.48 15.68
C LYS A 83 1.33 2.53 15.63
N ALA A 84 0.68 1.47 16.11
CA ALA A 84 -0.75 1.50 16.35
C ALA A 84 -1.12 2.66 17.29
N GLY A 85 -2.20 3.38 16.98
CA GLY A 85 -2.67 4.52 17.78
C GLY A 85 -2.07 5.89 17.45
N THR A 86 -1.09 6.00 16.53
CA THR A 86 -0.46 7.30 16.16
C THR A 86 -1.30 8.17 15.20
N GLY A 87 -2.60 7.89 15.07
CA GLY A 87 -3.49 8.72 14.25
C GLY A 87 -3.36 8.59 12.72
N LYS A 88 -2.65 7.58 12.19
CA LYS A 88 -2.58 7.32 10.72
C LYS A 88 -3.95 7.31 10.04
N SER A 89 -4.91 6.57 10.60
CA SER A 89 -6.27 6.48 10.06
C SER A 89 -7.02 7.81 10.14
N VAL A 90 -6.73 8.65 11.13
CA VAL A 90 -7.31 10.00 11.28
C VAL A 90 -6.81 10.90 10.14
N LEU A 91 -5.50 10.91 9.88
CA LEU A 91 -4.91 11.65 8.76
C LEU A 91 -5.44 11.18 7.41
N LEU A 92 -5.56 9.86 7.20
CA LEU A 92 -6.13 9.30 5.97
C LEU A 92 -7.58 9.75 5.77
N GLN A 93 -8.42 9.66 6.80
CA GLN A 93 -9.81 10.13 6.75
C GLN A 93 -9.87 11.62 6.43
N TYR A 94 -8.99 12.42 7.03
CA TYR A 94 -8.91 13.85 6.76
C TYR A 94 -8.52 14.15 5.32
N LEU A 95 -7.49 13.47 4.79
CA LEU A 95 -7.07 13.59 3.38
C LEU A 95 -8.23 13.31 2.43
N ARG A 96 -8.97 12.23 2.68
CA ARG A 96 -10.12 11.84 1.86
C ARG A 96 -11.24 12.88 1.87
N GLN A 97 -11.45 13.58 2.99
CA GLN A 97 -12.54 14.55 3.15
C GLN A 97 -12.16 15.96 2.69
N ASN A 98 -10.88 16.34 2.78
CA ASN A 98 -10.44 17.73 2.65
C ASN A 98 -9.46 17.98 1.49
N SER A 99 -8.92 16.94 0.86
CA SER A 99 -8.04 17.13 -0.30
C SER A 99 -8.83 17.61 -1.52
N THR A 100 -8.25 18.55 -2.28
CA THR A 100 -8.83 19.01 -3.56
C THR A 100 -8.42 18.14 -4.74
N LYS A 101 -7.48 17.21 -4.53
CA LYS A 101 -6.98 16.29 -5.55
C LYS A 101 -7.99 15.19 -5.89
N LYS A 102 -7.92 14.69 -7.13
CA LYS A 102 -8.62 13.45 -7.52
C LYS A 102 -7.92 12.25 -6.89
N LEU A 103 -8.25 12.02 -5.63
CA LEU A 103 -7.65 11.03 -4.76
C LEU A 103 -8.51 9.77 -4.69
N VAL A 104 -7.86 8.61 -4.73
CA VAL A 104 -8.49 7.31 -4.42
C VAL A 104 -7.77 6.63 -3.27
N VAL A 105 -8.53 5.97 -2.40
CA VAL A 105 -7.99 5.16 -1.31
C VAL A 105 -8.16 3.68 -1.65
N VAL A 106 -7.06 2.94 -1.55
CA VAL A 106 -7.03 1.49 -1.72
C VAL A 106 -6.33 0.78 -0.58
N ALA A 107 -6.60 -0.52 -0.44
CA ALA A 107 -5.93 -1.39 0.51
C ALA A 107 -5.74 -2.81 -0.09
N PRO A 108 -4.82 -3.64 0.44
CA PRO A 108 -4.56 -4.99 -0.07
C PRO A 108 -5.71 -5.97 0.22
N THR A 109 -6.41 -5.81 1.34
CA THR A 109 -7.51 -6.72 1.76
C THR A 109 -8.87 -6.04 1.75
N GLY A 110 -9.94 -6.83 1.63
CA GLY A 110 -11.31 -6.31 1.64
C GLY A 110 -11.70 -5.65 2.97
N VAL A 111 -11.24 -6.21 4.10
CA VAL A 111 -11.52 -5.65 5.44
C VAL A 111 -10.81 -4.30 5.62
N ALA A 112 -9.53 -4.20 5.26
CA ALA A 112 -8.79 -2.94 5.32
C ALA A 112 -9.43 -1.88 4.41
N ALA A 113 -9.82 -2.25 3.19
CA ALA A 113 -10.49 -1.36 2.25
C ALA A 113 -11.82 -0.81 2.81
N LEU A 114 -12.62 -1.65 3.48
CA LEU A 114 -13.86 -1.23 4.12
C LEU A 114 -13.60 -0.24 5.27
N ASN A 115 -12.58 -0.49 6.09
CA ASN A 115 -12.24 0.35 7.25
C ASN A 115 -11.85 1.78 6.86
N VAL A 116 -11.19 1.95 5.71
CA VAL A 116 -10.82 3.27 5.18
C VAL A 116 -11.87 3.86 4.24
N GLY A 117 -12.98 3.15 4.00
CA GLY A 117 -14.01 3.55 3.05
C GLY A 117 -13.51 3.66 1.60
N GLY A 118 -12.55 2.80 1.25
CA GLY A 118 -11.96 2.69 -0.08
C GLY A 118 -12.36 1.39 -0.78
N GLN A 119 -11.49 0.89 -1.65
CA GLN A 119 -11.64 -0.41 -2.32
C GLN A 119 -10.32 -1.18 -2.35
N THR A 120 -10.34 -2.45 -2.76
CA THR A 120 -9.07 -3.19 -2.85
C THR A 120 -8.22 -2.72 -4.04
N ILE A 121 -6.89 -2.87 -3.92
CA ILE A 121 -5.96 -2.63 -5.03
C ILE A 121 -6.39 -3.44 -6.27
N HIS A 122 -6.68 -4.73 -6.06
CA HIS A 122 -7.16 -5.65 -7.09
C HIS A 122 -8.43 -5.14 -7.80
N SER A 123 -9.38 -4.57 -7.06
CA SER A 123 -10.62 -4.01 -7.61
C SER A 123 -10.38 -2.76 -8.46
N LEU A 124 -9.62 -1.79 -7.94
CA LEU A 124 -9.36 -0.53 -8.63
C LEU A 124 -8.60 -0.76 -9.94
N PHE A 125 -7.49 -1.50 -9.85
CA PHE A 125 -6.57 -1.70 -10.98
C PHE A 125 -6.96 -2.89 -11.87
N ARG A 126 -8.01 -3.65 -11.52
CA ARG A 126 -8.47 -4.86 -12.24
C ARG A 126 -7.36 -5.91 -12.38
N ILE A 127 -6.61 -6.09 -11.30
CA ILE A 127 -5.50 -7.05 -11.20
C ILE A 127 -6.04 -8.35 -10.58
N ALA A 128 -5.83 -9.49 -11.23
CA ALA A 128 -6.17 -10.79 -10.67
C ALA A 128 -5.26 -11.15 -9.47
N PRO A 129 -5.71 -11.93 -8.48
CA PRO A 129 -4.83 -12.45 -7.45
C PRO A 129 -3.83 -13.48 -8.01
N GLY A 130 -2.69 -13.64 -7.35
CA GLY A 130 -1.62 -14.57 -7.75
C GLY A 130 -0.32 -13.86 -8.13
N PHE A 131 0.63 -14.59 -8.73
CA PHE A 131 1.88 -14.01 -9.23
C PHE A 131 1.66 -13.18 -10.49
N LEU A 132 2.16 -11.94 -10.48
CA LEU A 132 1.89 -10.93 -11.48
C LEU A 132 3.08 -10.69 -12.38
N THR A 133 2.80 -10.69 -13.68
CA THR A 133 3.72 -10.34 -14.76
C THR A 133 3.00 -9.42 -15.74
N ASP A 134 3.72 -8.52 -16.41
CA ASP A 134 3.12 -7.45 -17.23
C ASP A 134 2.21 -7.99 -18.35
N ASP A 135 2.53 -9.16 -18.89
CA ASP A 135 1.76 -9.86 -19.94
C ASP A 135 0.37 -10.31 -19.47
N LYS A 136 0.16 -10.44 -18.15
CA LYS A 136 -1.15 -10.78 -17.55
C LYS A 136 -2.00 -9.54 -17.28
N LEU A 137 -1.41 -8.34 -17.32
CA LEU A 137 -2.12 -7.10 -17.02
C LEU A 137 -2.92 -6.66 -18.24
N ARG A 138 -4.21 -6.38 -18.03
CA ARG A 138 -5.14 -5.89 -19.05
C ARG A 138 -5.70 -4.56 -18.60
N LEU A 139 -5.55 -3.55 -19.46
CA LEU A 139 -6.07 -2.22 -19.20
C LEU A 139 -7.28 -1.98 -20.10
N SER A 140 -8.48 -2.06 -19.52
CA SER A 140 -9.72 -1.71 -20.23
C SER A 140 -9.80 -0.20 -20.47
N ASN A 141 -10.52 0.24 -21.50
CA ASN A 141 -10.73 1.68 -21.76
C ASN A 141 -11.31 2.43 -20.55
N LYS A 142 -12.23 1.79 -19.82
CA LYS A 142 -12.83 2.36 -18.60
C LYS A 142 -11.80 2.53 -17.49
N THR A 143 -10.97 1.51 -17.26
CA THR A 143 -9.89 1.57 -16.26
C THR A 143 -8.84 2.61 -16.67
N ALA A 144 -8.43 2.63 -17.95
CA ALA A 144 -7.50 3.61 -18.48
C ALA A 144 -7.99 5.04 -18.23
N TYR A 145 -9.24 5.32 -18.59
CA TYR A 145 -9.86 6.63 -18.37
C TYR A 145 -9.84 7.02 -16.89
N LEU A 146 -10.18 6.11 -15.98
CA LEU A 146 -10.12 6.38 -14.55
C LEU A 146 -8.69 6.72 -14.10
N LEU A 147 -7.72 5.86 -14.42
CA LEU A 147 -6.32 6.01 -14.00
C LEU A 147 -5.66 7.25 -14.59
N GLN A 148 -6.04 7.64 -15.81
CA GLN A 148 -5.55 8.83 -16.48
C GLN A 148 -5.89 10.12 -15.72
N HIS A 149 -6.99 10.14 -14.97
CA HIS A 149 -7.48 11.32 -14.26
C HIS A 149 -7.17 11.31 -12.77
N LEU A 150 -6.44 10.31 -12.25
CA LEU A 150 -6.03 10.30 -10.85
C LEU A 150 -4.88 11.27 -10.61
N ASP A 151 -4.95 12.03 -9.52
CA ASP A 151 -3.83 12.86 -9.05
C ASP A 151 -3.04 12.12 -7.97
N THR A 152 -3.75 11.41 -7.08
CA THR A 152 -3.16 10.71 -5.94
C THR A 152 -3.79 9.34 -5.72
N VAL A 153 -2.95 8.34 -5.44
CA VAL A 153 -3.37 7.02 -4.96
C VAL A 153 -2.86 6.86 -3.53
N VAL A 154 -3.79 6.72 -2.60
CA VAL A 154 -3.51 6.39 -1.21
C VAL A 154 -3.60 4.87 -1.03
N ILE A 155 -2.55 4.25 -0.49
CA ILE A 155 -2.53 2.82 -0.17
C ILE A 155 -2.43 2.65 1.34
N ASP A 156 -3.48 2.13 1.97
CA ASP A 156 -3.44 1.70 3.37
C ASP A 156 -2.93 0.26 3.50
N GLU A 157 -2.37 -0.08 4.66
CA GLU A 157 -1.73 -1.37 4.95
C GLU A 157 -0.63 -1.75 3.93
N ILE A 158 0.19 -0.78 3.53
CA ILE A 158 1.23 -0.97 2.51
C ILE A 158 2.25 -2.07 2.87
N SER A 159 2.43 -2.37 4.16
CA SER A 159 3.33 -3.42 4.63
C SER A 159 2.95 -4.81 4.11
N MET A 160 1.69 -5.04 3.77
CA MET A 160 1.23 -6.31 3.17
C MET A 160 1.38 -6.35 1.64
N VAL A 161 1.77 -5.24 1.00
CA VAL A 161 1.84 -5.14 -0.46
C VAL A 161 3.18 -5.70 -0.96
N ARG A 162 3.07 -6.67 -1.87
CA ARG A 162 4.22 -7.29 -2.54
C ARG A 162 4.82 -6.38 -3.61
N VAL A 163 6.09 -6.63 -3.92
CA VAL A 163 6.84 -5.93 -4.98
C VAL A 163 6.19 -6.07 -6.36
N ASP A 164 5.68 -7.25 -6.71
CA ASP A 164 5.04 -7.50 -8.01
C ASP A 164 3.71 -6.75 -8.17
N LEU A 165 2.92 -6.66 -7.09
CA LEU A 165 1.70 -5.86 -7.07
C LEU A 165 2.01 -4.37 -7.20
N MET A 166 3.07 -3.89 -6.53
CA MET A 166 3.53 -2.50 -6.67
C MET A 166 4.02 -2.19 -8.09
N ASN A 167 4.77 -3.10 -8.71
CA ASN A 167 5.22 -2.99 -10.10
C ASN A 167 4.03 -2.99 -11.08
N SER A 168 3.00 -3.80 -10.80
CA SER A 168 1.78 -3.83 -11.62
C SER A 168 1.01 -2.50 -11.56
N ILE A 169 0.96 -1.86 -10.40
CA ILE A 169 0.39 -0.50 -10.25
C ILE A 169 1.16 0.50 -11.10
N ASP A 170 2.50 0.50 -11.00
CA ASP A 170 3.37 1.37 -11.81
C ASP A 170 3.13 1.19 -13.31
N TYR A 171 3.20 -0.06 -13.79
CA TYR A 171 2.98 -0.39 -15.20
C TYR A 171 1.62 0.11 -15.70
N LEU A 172 0.54 -0.14 -14.95
CA LEU A 172 -0.81 0.26 -15.36
C LEU A 172 -1.00 1.78 -15.37
N LEU A 173 -0.41 2.50 -14.40
CA LEU A 173 -0.49 3.96 -14.35
C LEU A 173 0.30 4.60 -15.49
N ARG A 174 1.52 4.13 -15.76
CA ARG A 174 2.33 4.59 -16.90
C ARG A 174 1.60 4.36 -18.22
N LYS A 175 1.07 3.15 -18.41
CA LYS A 175 0.31 2.78 -19.61
C LYS A 175 -0.97 3.59 -19.81
N ALA A 176 -1.72 3.83 -18.73
CA ALA A 176 -2.95 4.62 -18.80
C ALA A 176 -2.70 6.10 -19.10
N ARG A 177 -1.57 6.66 -18.62
CA ARG A 177 -1.23 8.08 -18.75
C ARG A 177 -0.34 8.39 -19.95
N GLY A 178 0.29 7.39 -20.56
CA GLY A 178 1.32 7.59 -21.58
C GLY A 178 2.52 8.36 -21.03
N ASN A 179 2.88 8.12 -19.78
CA ASN A 179 3.94 8.83 -19.07
C ASN A 179 4.89 7.82 -18.41
N ASP A 180 6.18 7.88 -18.74
CA ASP A 180 7.20 6.94 -18.24
C ASP A 180 7.77 7.30 -16.86
N MET A 181 7.39 8.45 -16.29
CA MET A 181 7.72 8.75 -14.89
C MET A 181 7.20 7.65 -13.96
N PRO A 182 7.84 7.40 -12.80
CA PRO A 182 7.30 6.49 -11.79
C PRO A 182 5.81 6.75 -11.53
N PHE A 183 5.02 5.68 -11.55
CA PHE A 183 3.56 5.69 -11.38
C PHE A 183 2.82 6.59 -12.38
N GLY A 184 3.38 6.79 -13.58
CA GLY A 184 2.83 7.71 -14.57
C GLY A 184 2.75 9.17 -14.11
N GLY A 185 3.53 9.52 -13.08
CA GLY A 185 3.47 10.83 -12.41
C GLY A 185 2.32 11.00 -11.42
N VAL A 186 1.58 9.94 -11.10
CA VAL A 186 0.59 9.95 -10.01
C VAL A 186 1.30 9.95 -8.67
N GLN A 187 0.83 10.79 -7.76
CA GLN A 187 1.35 10.82 -6.40
C GLN A 187 0.94 9.56 -5.64
N MET A 188 1.91 8.87 -5.05
CA MET A 188 1.67 7.72 -4.20
C MET A 188 1.81 8.11 -2.73
N VAL A 189 0.75 7.93 -1.95
CA VAL A 189 0.77 8.15 -0.50
C VAL A 189 0.47 6.82 0.19
N MET A 190 1.40 6.31 0.97
CA MET A 190 1.32 4.97 1.54
C MET A 190 1.22 5.07 3.06
N PHE A 191 0.28 4.35 3.65
CA PHE A 191 0.12 4.21 5.09
C PHE A 191 0.39 2.76 5.49
N GLY A 192 1.08 2.56 6.60
CA GLY A 192 1.24 1.24 7.19
C GLY A 192 2.26 1.22 8.31
N ASP A 193 2.56 0.02 8.78
CA ASP A 193 3.60 -0.22 9.78
C ASP A 193 4.41 -1.44 9.33
N LEU A 194 5.69 -1.21 9.05
CA LEU A 194 6.59 -2.25 8.53
C LEU A 194 6.90 -3.34 9.57
N TYR A 195 6.59 -3.11 10.84
CA TYR A 195 6.78 -4.09 11.91
C TYR A 195 5.54 -4.96 12.19
N GLN A 196 4.41 -4.69 11.51
CA GLN A 196 3.20 -5.49 11.66
C GLN A 196 3.23 -6.70 10.71
N LEU A 197 2.38 -6.73 9.69
CA LEU A 197 2.20 -7.87 8.82
C LEU A 197 2.98 -7.68 7.51
N PRO A 198 3.97 -8.54 7.22
CA PRO A 198 4.67 -8.53 5.95
C PRO A 198 3.77 -9.09 4.83
N PRO A 199 4.15 -8.95 3.55
CA PRO A 199 3.47 -9.66 2.49
C PRO A 199 3.63 -11.18 2.66
N VAL A 200 2.57 -11.92 2.35
CA VAL A 200 2.58 -13.39 2.38
C VAL A 200 3.06 -13.93 1.02
N VAL A 201 4.10 -14.76 1.05
CA VAL A 201 4.66 -15.49 -0.10
C VAL A 201 4.96 -16.91 0.37
N ASP A 202 4.05 -17.84 0.08
CA ASP A 202 4.14 -19.23 0.55
C ASP A 202 4.95 -20.13 -0.41
N ASP A 203 5.27 -19.62 -1.61
CA ASP A 203 6.01 -20.31 -2.65
C ASP A 203 7.50 -19.93 -2.58
N GLU A 204 8.37 -20.92 -2.36
CA GLU A 204 9.82 -20.72 -2.20
C GLU A 204 10.49 -20.25 -3.50
N GLU A 205 10.06 -20.77 -4.66
CA GLU A 205 10.59 -20.33 -5.95
C GLU A 205 10.22 -18.87 -6.22
N LEU A 206 8.99 -18.49 -5.87
CA LEU A 206 8.53 -17.11 -5.99
C LEU A 206 9.27 -16.17 -5.04
N HIS A 207 9.52 -16.61 -3.80
CA HIS A 207 10.32 -15.85 -2.85
C HIS A 207 11.74 -15.62 -3.38
N LYS A 208 12.39 -16.68 -3.88
CA LYS A 208 13.72 -16.60 -4.50
C LYS A 208 13.71 -15.66 -5.70
N TYR A 209 12.70 -15.76 -6.57
CA TYR A 209 12.54 -14.84 -7.68
C TYR A 209 12.50 -13.37 -7.22
N PHE A 210 11.76 -13.04 -6.17
CA PHE A 210 11.74 -11.68 -5.64
C PHE A 210 13.06 -11.21 -5.05
N VAL A 211 13.78 -12.10 -4.35
CA VAL A 211 15.11 -11.80 -3.82
C VAL A 211 16.10 -11.53 -4.97
N ASP A 212 16.14 -12.41 -5.96
CA ASP A 212 17.11 -12.34 -7.07
C ASP A 212 16.85 -11.13 -7.99
N ASN A 213 15.59 -10.77 -8.22
CA ASN A 213 15.22 -9.71 -9.18
C ASN A 213 15.01 -8.34 -8.55
N PHE A 214 14.57 -8.28 -7.29
CA PHE A 214 14.21 -7.01 -6.63
C PHE A 214 14.92 -6.80 -5.29
N GLY A 215 15.69 -7.78 -4.80
CA GLY A 215 16.31 -7.75 -3.48
C GLY A 215 15.31 -7.97 -2.34
N GLY A 216 14.13 -8.53 -2.64
CA GLY A 216 13.10 -8.84 -1.64
C GLY A 216 11.68 -8.65 -2.15
N GLN A 217 10.73 -9.11 -1.33
CA GLN A 217 9.31 -9.19 -1.68
C GLN A 217 8.47 -7.96 -1.31
N TYR A 218 9.04 -6.97 -0.62
CA TYR A 218 8.29 -5.83 -0.07
C TYR A 218 8.05 -4.74 -1.12
N PHE A 219 7.00 -3.93 -0.95
CA PHE A 219 6.68 -2.83 -1.88
C PHE A 219 7.86 -1.89 -2.17
N PHE A 220 8.69 -1.60 -1.17
CA PHE A 220 9.84 -0.69 -1.30
C PHE A 220 10.98 -1.29 -2.13
N ASN A 221 10.91 -2.59 -2.45
CA ASN A 221 11.79 -3.22 -3.43
C ASN A 221 11.44 -2.86 -4.88
N SER A 222 10.27 -2.24 -5.13
CA SER A 222 9.83 -1.83 -6.47
C SER A 222 10.78 -0.78 -7.07
N PRO A 223 11.22 -0.96 -8.34
CA PRO A 223 12.06 0.03 -9.03
C PRO A 223 11.44 1.43 -9.08
N ALA A 224 10.13 1.52 -9.33
CA ALA A 224 9.42 2.79 -9.41
C ALA A 224 9.48 3.57 -8.09
N TRP A 225 9.31 2.87 -6.96
CA TRP A 225 9.42 3.47 -5.64
C TRP A 225 10.83 4.00 -5.39
N ARG A 226 11.86 3.17 -5.64
CA ARG A 226 13.28 3.54 -5.47
C ARG A 226 13.69 4.73 -6.34
N GLN A 227 13.14 4.85 -7.54
CA GLN A 227 13.44 5.95 -8.47
C GLN A 227 12.70 7.25 -8.12
N SER A 228 11.54 7.16 -7.45
CA SER A 228 10.65 8.30 -7.22
C SER A 228 11.09 9.31 -6.16
N SER A 229 12.29 9.17 -5.58
CA SER A 229 12.80 10.01 -4.49
C SER A 229 11.83 10.13 -3.30
N ALA A 230 11.08 9.06 -3.03
CA ALA A 230 10.02 9.06 -2.02
C ALA A 230 10.53 9.41 -0.61
N LYS A 231 9.69 10.09 0.17
CA LYS A 231 10.00 10.46 1.56
C LYS A 231 9.26 9.57 2.54
N VAL A 232 9.90 9.33 3.67
CA VAL A 232 9.33 8.55 4.78
C VAL A 232 9.12 9.47 5.97
N TYR A 233 7.95 9.41 6.56
CA TYR A 233 7.59 10.15 7.77
C TYR A 233 7.03 9.18 8.80
N GLU A 234 7.54 9.25 10.02
CA GLU A 234 7.08 8.43 11.14
C GLU A 234 6.23 9.29 12.07
N LEU A 235 4.92 9.02 12.11
CA LEU A 235 4.01 9.64 13.07
C LEU A 235 4.32 9.11 14.47
N THR A 236 4.56 10.03 15.39
CA THR A 236 4.93 9.69 16.77
C THR A 236 3.81 9.99 17.77
N HIS A 237 2.89 10.90 17.43
CA HIS A 237 1.84 11.39 18.34
C HIS A 237 0.53 11.69 17.59
#